data_AF-A0AA88SHG1-F1
#
_entry.id   AF-A0AA88SHG1-F1
#
_cell.length_a   1.000
_cell.length_b   1.000
_cell.length_c   1.000
_cell.angle_alpha   90.00
_cell.angle_beta   90.00
_cell.angle_gamma   90.00
#
_symmetry.space_group_name_H-M   'P 1'
#
loop_
_entity.id
_entity.type
_entity.pdbx_description
1 polymer ?
#
loop_
_entity_poly.entity_id
_entity_poly.type
_entity_poly.pdbx_seq_one_letter_code
_entity_poly.pdbx_strand_id
1 'polypeptide(L)'
;MIGRPTLWLPGTDHAGIATQLVVEKLLASEGKKRDELGRDEFTKRVWAWKEKYGGTITNQIKRLGASCDWTRERFTLDEQLSRAVIEAFVRLHDKGLIYQGSYMVNWSPSLQTAVSDLVWIRFDVPVLLWSFGV
;
A
#
# COMPACT_ATOMS: atom_id res chain seq x y z
N MET A 1 -12.46 -34.30 1.35
CA MET A 1 -13.42 -33.18 1.55
C MET A 1 -14.41 -33.58 2.64
N ILE A 2 -14.76 -32.69 3.58
CA ILE A 2 -15.62 -33.01 4.76
C ILE A 2 -17.08 -32.53 4.62
N GLY A 3 -17.53 -32.25 3.40
CA GLY A 3 -18.92 -31.83 3.12
C GLY A 3 -19.29 -30.42 3.58
N ARG A 4 -18.32 -29.58 3.96
CA ARG A 4 -18.58 -28.17 4.33
C ARG A 4 -18.51 -27.26 3.11
N PRO A 5 -19.48 -26.34 2.92
CA PRO A 5 -19.36 -25.27 1.95
C PRO A 5 -18.12 -24.42 2.26
N THR A 6 -17.25 -24.23 1.27
CA THR A 6 -16.04 -23.43 1.38
C THR A 6 -16.01 -22.44 0.23
N LEU A 7 -15.77 -21.16 0.54
CA LEU A 7 -15.50 -20.11 -0.43
C LEU A 7 -14.16 -19.47 -0.09
N TRP A 8 -13.21 -19.53 -1.02
CA TRP A 8 -11.93 -18.85 -0.92
C TRP A 8 -11.83 -17.82 -2.03
N LEU A 9 -11.87 -16.53 -1.66
CA LEU A 9 -11.79 -15.42 -2.59
C LEU A 9 -10.32 -14.99 -2.76
N PRO A 10 -9.75 -15.04 -3.98
CA PRO A 10 -8.42 -14.53 -4.24
C PRO A 10 -8.46 -13.00 -4.42
N GLY A 11 -7.33 -12.36 -4.14
CA GLY A 11 -7.16 -10.95 -4.46
C GLY A 11 -5.74 -10.46 -4.27
N THR A 12 -5.46 -9.28 -4.83
CA THR A 12 -4.16 -8.61 -4.75
C THR A 12 -4.29 -7.23 -4.11
N ASP A 13 -3.25 -6.82 -3.38
CA ASP A 13 -3.18 -5.51 -2.75
C ASP A 13 -2.31 -4.57 -3.60
N HIS A 14 -2.74 -3.30 -3.71
CA HIS A 14 -1.98 -2.22 -4.33
C HIS A 14 -0.81 -1.78 -3.44
N ALA A 15 -0.86 -2.08 -2.14
CA ALA A 15 0.22 -1.91 -1.17
C ALA A 15 0.84 -0.50 -1.10
N GLY A 16 0.09 0.54 -1.47
CA GLY A 16 0.42 1.97 -1.35
C GLY A 16 1.92 2.30 -1.34
N ILE A 17 2.43 2.64 -0.14
CA ILE A 17 3.83 3.03 0.11
C ILE A 17 4.84 1.99 -0.38
N ALA A 18 4.56 0.69 -0.20
CA ALA A 18 5.49 -0.38 -0.59
C ALA A 18 5.65 -0.46 -2.11
N THR A 19 4.54 -0.40 -2.86
CA THR A 19 4.58 -0.36 -4.32
C THR A 19 5.27 0.89 -4.83
N GLN A 20 4.98 2.04 -4.24
CA GLN A 20 5.65 3.29 -4.57
C GLN A 20 7.17 3.18 -4.41
N LEU A 21 7.65 2.66 -3.28
CA LEU A 21 9.08 2.43 -3.03
C LEU A 21 9.75 1.54 -4.08
N VAL A 22 9.08 0.45 -4.48
CA VAL A 22 9.64 -0.46 -5.49
C VAL A 22 9.72 0.23 -6.86
N VAL A 23 8.67 0.97 -7.25
CA VAL A 23 8.65 1.69 -8.53
C VAL A 23 9.67 2.84 -8.53
N GLU A 24 9.82 3.57 -7.43
CA GLU A 24 10.86 4.60 -7.29
C GLU A 24 12.27 4.01 -7.38
N LYS A 25 12.54 2.84 -6.79
CA LYS A 25 13.82 2.14 -6.93
C LYS A 25 14.10 1.71 -8.38
N LEU A 26 13.08 1.27 -9.10
CA LEU A 26 13.20 0.93 -10.52
C LEU A 26 13.53 2.18 -11.35
N LEU A 27 12.85 3.30 -11.10
CA LEU A 27 13.15 4.58 -11.75
C LEU A 27 14.58 5.04 -11.46
N ALA A 28 15.03 4.92 -10.21
CA ALA A 28 16.40 5.26 -9.84
C ALA A 28 17.44 4.40 -10.59
N SER A 29 17.14 3.12 -10.82
CA SER A 29 18.01 2.25 -11.64
C SER A 29 18.04 2.64 -13.13
N GLU A 30 17.01 3.35 -13.60
CA GLU A 30 16.94 3.96 -14.93
C GLU A 30 17.55 5.38 -14.97
N GLY A 31 18.10 5.87 -13.84
CA GLY A 31 18.67 7.22 -13.72
C GLY A 31 17.63 8.34 -13.66
N LYS A 32 16.36 8.02 -13.34
CA LYS A 32 15.25 8.99 -13.26
C LYS A 32 14.76 9.14 -11.83
N LYS A 33 14.19 10.31 -11.50
CA LYS A 33 13.52 10.54 -10.21
C LYS A 33 12.02 10.70 -10.38
N ARG A 34 11.24 10.26 -9.39
CA ARG A 34 9.77 10.40 -9.40
C ARG A 34 9.32 11.83 -9.71
N ASP A 35 9.95 12.81 -9.06
CA ASP A 35 9.56 14.21 -9.15
C ASP A 35 9.78 14.80 -10.56
N GLU A 36 10.63 14.17 -11.39
CA GLU A 36 10.87 14.56 -12.78
C GLU A 36 9.77 14.04 -13.74
N LEU A 37 9.07 12.95 -13.40
CA LEU A 37 8.00 12.40 -14.23
C LEU A 37 6.66 13.13 -14.05
N GLY A 38 6.43 13.69 -12.86
CA GLY A 38 5.11 14.16 -12.46
C GLY A 38 4.13 13.02 -12.14
N ARG A 39 2.96 13.40 -11.61
CA ARG A 39 2.00 12.45 -11.01
C ARG A 39 1.42 11.46 -12.02
N ASP A 40 1.00 11.92 -13.19
CA ASP A 40 0.27 11.09 -14.14
C ASP A 40 1.16 10.01 -14.76
N GLU A 41 2.36 10.38 -15.19
CA GLU A 41 3.33 9.42 -15.74
C GLU A 41 3.84 8.45 -14.67
N PHE A 42 4.07 8.93 -13.45
CA PHE A 42 4.39 8.03 -12.34
C PHE A 42 3.25 7.02 -12.08
N THR A 43 2.01 7.48 -12.07
CA THR A 43 0.83 6.62 -11.86
C THR A 43 0.71 5.56 -12.96
N LYS A 44 0.94 5.93 -14.24
CA LYS A 44 0.99 4.96 -15.34
C LYS A 44 2.08 3.91 -15.12
N ARG A 45 3.25 4.31 -14.64
CA ARG A 45 4.35 3.38 -14.33
C ARG A 45 3.98 2.41 -13.21
N VAL A 46 3.30 2.88 -12.16
CA VAL A 46 2.79 2.05 -11.07
C VAL A 46 1.78 1.02 -11.57
N TRP A 47 0.84 1.43 -12.42
CA TRP A 47 -0.12 0.49 -13.04
C TRP A 47 0.58 -0.54 -13.93
N ALA A 48 1.54 -0.14 -14.75
CA ALA A 48 2.33 -1.07 -15.57
C ALA A 48 3.09 -2.09 -14.70
N TRP A 49 3.64 -1.65 -13.56
CA TRP A 49 4.26 -2.54 -12.58
C TRP A 49 3.22 -3.51 -12.00
N LYS A 50 2.06 -3.02 -11.57
CA LYS A 50 0.98 -3.86 -11.03
C LYS A 50 0.51 -4.91 -12.02
N GLU A 51 0.33 -4.58 -13.30
CA GLU A 51 -0.10 -5.55 -14.31
C GLU A 51 0.93 -6.66 -14.51
N LYS A 52 2.23 -6.30 -14.57
CA LYS A 52 3.32 -7.27 -14.70
C LYS A 52 3.42 -8.21 -13.51
N TYR A 53 3.48 -7.67 -12.29
CA TYR A 53 3.70 -8.46 -11.08
C TYR A 53 2.43 -9.10 -10.54
N GLY A 54 1.27 -8.46 -10.68
CA GLY A 54 -0.03 -9.02 -10.33
C GLY A 54 -0.31 -10.31 -11.10
N GLY A 55 -0.14 -10.30 -12.42
CA GLY A 55 -0.28 -11.52 -13.23
C GLY A 55 0.72 -12.61 -12.85
N THR A 56 1.95 -12.24 -12.47
CA THR A 56 2.97 -13.18 -11.99
C THR A 56 2.54 -13.85 -10.69
N ILE A 57 2.05 -13.08 -9.70
CA ILE A 57 1.57 -13.59 -8.40
C ILE A 57 0.41 -14.57 -8.62
N THR A 58 -0.60 -14.17 -9.41
CA THR A 58 -1.77 -15.02 -9.70
C THR A 58 -1.35 -16.33 -10.37
N ASN A 59 -0.43 -16.29 -11.33
CA ASN A 59 0.07 -17.49 -12.00
C ASN A 59 0.87 -18.41 -11.06
N GLN A 60 1.65 -17.84 -10.14
CA GLN A 60 2.37 -18.63 -9.12
C GLN A 60 1.39 -19.37 -8.22
N ILE A 61 0.36 -18.68 -7.71
CA ILE A 61 -0.65 -19.29 -6.82
C ILE A 61 -1.45 -20.37 -7.56
N LYS A 62 -1.81 -20.14 -8.83
CA LYS A 62 -2.43 -21.17 -9.69
C LYS A 62 -1.53 -22.40 -9.85
N ARG A 63 -0.24 -22.19 -10.10
CA ARG A 63 0.75 -23.29 -10.26
C ARG A 63 0.93 -24.10 -8.98
N LEU A 64 0.74 -23.49 -7.81
CA LEU A 64 0.75 -24.19 -6.51
C LEU A 64 -0.51 -25.03 -6.25
N GLY A 65 -1.50 -25.00 -7.15
CA GLY A 65 -2.72 -25.79 -7.02
C GLY A 65 -3.78 -25.17 -6.10
N ALA A 66 -3.76 -23.85 -5.93
CA ALA A 66 -4.77 -23.15 -5.16
C ALA A 66 -6.18 -23.30 -5.79
N SER A 67 -7.11 -23.81 -4.99
CA SER A 67 -8.51 -24.08 -5.38
C SER A 67 -9.46 -22.92 -5.07
N CYS A 68 -8.97 -21.68 -5.07
CA CYS A 68 -9.79 -20.49 -4.87
C CYS A 68 -10.70 -20.19 -6.07
N ASP A 69 -11.72 -19.37 -5.83
CA ASP A 69 -12.64 -18.90 -6.86
C ASP A 69 -12.00 -17.77 -7.68
N TRP A 70 -11.24 -18.16 -8.71
CA TRP A 70 -10.59 -17.24 -9.65
C TRP A 70 -11.57 -16.35 -10.42
N THR A 71 -12.86 -16.72 -10.51
CA THR A 71 -13.87 -15.88 -11.19
C THR A 71 -14.22 -14.63 -10.38
N ARG A 72 -13.89 -14.63 -9.09
CA ARG A 72 -14.13 -13.54 -8.14
C ARG A 72 -12.84 -12.91 -7.62
N GLU A 73 -11.77 -13.00 -8.39
CA GLU A 73 -10.53 -12.28 -8.07
C GLU A 73 -10.79 -10.77 -7.95
N ARG A 74 -10.14 -10.15 -6.96
CA ARG A 74 -10.29 -8.72 -6.65
C ARG A 74 -8.95 -8.01 -6.53
N PHE A 75 -8.96 -6.72 -6.77
CA PHE A 75 -7.81 -5.85 -6.57
C PHE A 75 -8.24 -4.64 -5.75
N THR A 76 -7.47 -4.28 -4.74
CA THR A 76 -7.86 -3.22 -3.78
C THR A 76 -8.20 -1.86 -4.40
N LEU A 77 -7.66 -1.53 -5.59
CA LEU A 77 -8.04 -0.33 -6.34
C LEU A 77 -9.01 -0.60 -7.51
N ASP A 78 -9.68 -1.75 -7.53
CA ASP A 78 -10.80 -1.98 -8.45
C ASP A 78 -12.00 -1.09 -8.08
N GLU A 79 -12.91 -0.90 -9.02
CA GLU A 79 -14.04 0.02 -8.88
C GLU A 79 -14.93 -0.33 -7.67
N GLN A 80 -15.17 -1.62 -7.44
CA GLN A 80 -16.06 -2.08 -6.37
C GLN A 80 -15.45 -1.89 -4.99
N LEU A 81 -14.18 -2.28 -4.82
CA LEU A 81 -13.46 -2.12 -3.55
C LEU A 81 -13.13 -0.66 -3.27
N SER A 82 -12.83 0.15 -4.29
CA SER A 82 -12.65 1.60 -4.12
C SER A 82 -13.93 2.26 -3.61
N ARG A 83 -15.10 1.89 -4.15
CA ARG A 83 -16.40 2.35 -3.63
C ARG A 83 -16.63 1.92 -2.19
N ALA A 84 -16.24 0.70 -1.82
CA ALA A 84 -16.37 0.20 -0.45
C ALA A 84 -15.52 1.02 0.54
N VAL A 85 -14.32 1.46 0.16
CA VAL A 85 -13.47 2.33 0.98
C VAL A 85 -14.11 3.72 1.15
N ILE A 86 -14.64 4.30 0.07
CA ILE A 86 -15.33 5.61 0.12
C ILE A 86 -16.55 5.53 1.05
N GLU A 87 -17.40 4.53 0.88
CA GLU A 87 -18.56 4.28 1.74
C GLU A 87 -18.16 4.12 3.21
N ALA A 88 -17.11 3.34 3.49
CA ALA A 88 -16.61 3.16 4.84
C ALA A 88 -16.12 4.48 5.45
N PHE A 89 -15.38 5.29 4.68
CA PHE A 89 -14.91 6.60 5.12
C PHE A 89 -16.07 7.54 5.45
N VAL A 90 -17.02 7.72 4.51
CA VAL A 90 -18.19 8.60 4.69
C VAL A 90 -18.99 8.19 5.92
N ARG A 91 -19.30 6.89 6.05
CA ARG A 91 -20.07 6.39 7.19
C ARG A 91 -19.37 6.57 8.54
N LEU A 92 -18.04 6.48 8.58
CA LEU A 92 -17.27 6.72 9.81
C LEU A 92 -17.17 8.21 10.13
N HIS A 93 -17.05 9.05 9.10
CA HIS A 93 -17.10 10.51 9.24
C HIS A 93 -18.46 10.99 9.75
N ASP A 94 -19.58 10.50 9.18
CA ASP A 94 -20.94 10.87 9.59
C ASP A 94 -21.27 10.46 11.04
N LYS A 95 -20.57 9.43 11.55
CA LYS A 95 -20.65 9.01 12.96
C LYS A 95 -19.75 9.82 13.90
N GLY A 96 -19.00 10.79 13.39
CA GLY A 96 -18.03 11.58 14.17
C GLY A 96 -16.77 10.81 14.58
N LEU A 97 -16.48 9.67 13.94
CA LEU A 97 -15.30 8.84 14.25
C LEU A 97 -14.07 9.20 13.42
N ILE A 98 -14.26 9.91 12.31
CA ILE A 98 -13.17 10.49 11.50
C ILE A 98 -13.28 12.00 11.58
N TYR A 99 -12.15 12.66 11.81
CA TYR A 99 -12.05 14.11 11.87
C TYR A 99 -10.74 14.58 11.25
N GLN A 100 -10.68 15.87 10.89
CA GLN A 100 -9.45 16.54 10.50
C GLN A 100 -8.99 17.45 11.64
N GLY A 101 -7.73 17.34 12.03
CA GLY A 101 -7.13 18.18 13.06
C GLY A 101 -5.61 18.20 12.94
N SER A 102 -4.97 19.04 13.75
CA SER A 102 -3.52 19.11 13.85
C SER A 102 -3.04 18.29 15.04
N TYR A 103 -2.14 17.34 14.79
CA TYR A 103 -1.49 16.54 15.81
C TYR A 103 -0.07 16.16 15.34
N MET A 104 0.78 15.71 16.27
CA MET A 104 2.12 15.24 15.92
C MET A 104 2.03 13.92 15.15
N VAL A 105 2.65 13.87 13.98
CA VAL A 105 2.69 12.67 13.12
C VAL A 105 4.11 12.14 12.98
N ASN A 106 4.25 10.83 12.79
CA ASN A 106 5.50 10.26 12.31
C ASN A 106 5.64 10.61 10.82
N TRP A 107 6.60 11.47 10.49
CA TRP A 107 6.88 11.90 9.12
C TRP A 107 8.10 11.17 8.57
N SER A 108 7.99 10.62 7.36
CA SER A 108 9.14 10.07 6.63
C SER A 108 9.70 11.12 5.65
N PRO A 109 10.92 11.66 5.88
CA PRO A 109 11.52 12.63 4.97
C PRO A 109 11.79 12.07 3.57
N SER A 110 12.19 10.79 3.50
CA SER A 110 12.52 10.13 2.23
C SER A 110 11.28 9.88 1.37
N LEU A 111 10.16 9.50 1.99
CA LEU A 111 8.90 9.21 1.28
C LEU A 111 8.03 10.46 1.09
N GLN A 112 8.30 11.50 1.88
CA GLN A 112 7.49 12.72 1.95
C GLN A 112 6.02 12.44 2.28
N THR A 113 5.79 11.57 3.28
CA THR A 113 4.44 11.23 3.76
C THR A 113 4.45 10.96 5.26
N ALA A 114 3.28 11.15 5.88
CA ALA A 114 3.00 10.64 7.21
C ALA A 114 2.87 9.10 7.18
N VAL A 115 3.25 8.46 8.28
CA VAL A 115 3.12 7.01 8.50
C VAL A 115 2.47 6.74 9.84
N SER A 116 1.61 5.72 9.90
CA SER A 116 0.99 5.27 11.15
C SER A 116 2.00 4.58 12.05
N ASP A 117 1.74 4.55 13.36
CA ASP A 117 2.60 3.88 14.35
C ASP A 117 2.90 2.41 14.02
N LEU A 118 1.94 1.69 13.41
CA LEU A 118 2.10 0.28 13.03
C LEU A 118 3.08 0.03 11.87
N VAL A 119 3.45 1.08 11.12
CA VAL A 119 4.33 0.98 9.95
C VAL A 119 5.74 1.47 10.29
N TRP A 120 5.93 1.99 11.51
CA TRP A 120 7.23 2.44 12.00
C TRP A 120 7.94 1.34 12.79
N ILE A 121 9.26 1.27 12.65
CA ILE A 121 10.11 0.29 13.33
C ILE A 121 11.19 1.04 14.09
N ARG A 122 11.33 0.71 15.38
CA ARG A 122 12.38 1.24 16.24
C ARG A 122 13.66 0.45 16.06
N PHE A 123 14.76 1.18 15.92
CA PHE A 123 16.11 0.63 16.02
C PHE A 123 16.86 1.39 17.10
N ASP A 124 17.58 0.65 17.96
CA ASP A 124 18.46 1.29 18.92
C ASP A 124 19.77 1.68 18.22
N VAL A 125 20.06 2.97 18.24
CA VAL A 125 21.28 3.55 17.69
C VAL A 125 21.95 4.41 18.76
N PRO A 126 23.29 4.44 18.84
CA PRO A 126 23.97 5.35 19.75
C PRO A 126 23.57 6.80 19.45
N VAL A 127 23.18 7.54 20.49
CA VAL A 127 22.83 8.96 20.41
C VAL A 127 23.62 9.76 21.45
N LEU A 128 23.83 11.04 21.17
CA LEU A 128 24.47 11.96 22.09
C LEU A 128 23.41 12.68 22.91
N LEU A 129 23.48 12.55 24.24
CA LEU A 129 22.67 13.33 25.17
C LEU A 129 23.49 14.54 25.64
N TRP A 130 23.10 15.73 25.20
CA TRP A 130 23.76 16.98 25.58
C TRP A 130 23.05 17.61 26.78
N SER A 131 23.84 18.13 27.73
CA SER A 131 23.33 18.97 28.83
C SER A 131 23.83 20.40 28.61
N PHE A 132 22.91 21.35 28.62
CA PHE A 132 23.22 22.78 28.53
C PHE A 132 23.01 23.39 29.92
N GLY A 133 24.10 23.83 30.56
CA GLY A 133 24.05 24.55 31.82
C GLY A 133 23.47 25.95 31.61
N VAL A 134 22.62 26.38 32.56
CA VAL A 134 22.08 27.75 32.63
C VAL A 134 23.11 28.68 33.23
#